data_AF-A0A7S0CJM2-F1
#
_entry.id   AF-A0A7S0CJM2-F1
#
_cell.length_a   1.000
_cell.length_b   1.000
_cell.length_c   1.000
_cell.angle_alpha   90.00
_cell.angle_beta   90.00
_cell.angle_gamma   90.00
#
_symmetry.space_group_name_H-M   'P 1'
#
loop_
_entity.id
_entity.type
_entity.pdbx_description
1 polymer ?
#
loop_
_entity_poly.entity_id
_entity_poly.type
_entity_poly.pdbx_seq_one_letter_code
_entity_poly.pdbx_strand_id
1 'polypeptide(L)'
;ASRHGQKGVCGLIAPQSDMPFNEMGHCPDLIMNPHGFPSRMTVGKLIELLVGKAGVYTGRQAYASAFGEEFGSTDTPVTAAEALIRMGINYTGKDLFYSGTSGEPLDAYIFSGPVFYQKLKHMVLDKMHARARGPRA
;
A
#
# COMPACT_ATOMS: atom_id res chain seq x y z
N ALA A 1 -9.33 0.35 -5.01
CA ALA A 1 -9.42 -0.84 -4.15
C ALA A 1 -8.19 -1.70 -4.36
N SER A 2 -7.64 -2.30 -3.30
CA SER A 2 -6.56 -3.29 -3.46
C SER A 2 -7.10 -4.63 -3.99
N ARG A 3 -6.21 -5.51 -4.46
CA ARG A 3 -6.56 -6.89 -4.86
C ARG A 3 -7.10 -7.78 -3.73
N HIS A 4 -6.98 -7.33 -2.47
CA HIS A 4 -7.38 -8.07 -1.27
C HIS A 4 -8.75 -7.65 -0.73
N GLY A 5 -9.66 -7.19 -1.58
CA GLY A 5 -11.02 -6.81 -1.17
C GLY A 5 -11.12 -5.55 -0.31
N GLN A 6 -10.01 -4.89 0.02
CA GLN A 6 -10.02 -3.62 0.75
C GLN A 6 -10.37 -2.46 -0.19
N LYS A 7 -11.65 -2.07 -0.18
CA LYS A 7 -12.18 -0.89 -0.85
C LYS A 7 -12.07 0.33 0.06
N GLY A 8 -12.01 1.51 -0.54
CA GLY A 8 -11.94 2.79 0.15
C GLY A 8 -12.30 3.93 -0.80
N VAL A 9 -12.63 5.07 -0.22
CA VAL A 9 -12.88 6.33 -0.94
C VAL A 9 -11.70 7.26 -0.64
N CYS A 10 -11.34 8.13 -1.58
CA CYS A 10 -10.35 9.18 -1.34
C CYS A 10 -10.94 10.21 -0.37
N GLY A 11 -10.34 10.33 0.83
CA GLY A 11 -10.81 11.26 1.87
C GLY A 11 -10.16 12.63 1.83
N LEU A 12 -8.88 12.68 1.44
CA LEU A 12 -8.08 13.90 1.32
C LEU A 12 -7.08 13.73 0.18
N ILE A 13 -6.91 14.78 -0.61
CA ILE A 13 -5.79 14.92 -1.56
C ILE A 13 -4.86 15.96 -0.93
N ALA A 14 -3.71 15.51 -0.44
CA ALA A 14 -2.70 16.37 0.16
C ALA A 14 -1.66 16.79 -0.89
N PRO A 15 -1.08 18.00 -0.80
CA PRO A 15 0.06 18.38 -1.63
C PRO A 15 1.29 17.55 -1.25
N GLN A 16 2.21 17.36 -2.20
CA GLN A 16 3.40 16.54 -1.99
C GLN A 16 4.31 17.08 -0.87
N SER A 17 4.35 18.39 -0.64
CA SER A 17 5.11 19.03 0.44
C SER A 17 4.71 18.52 1.83
N ASP A 18 3.44 18.17 2.00
CA ASP A 18 2.88 17.81 3.30
C ASP A 18 2.95 16.30 3.54
N MET A 19 3.29 15.53 2.51
CA MET A 19 3.37 14.08 2.58
C MET A 19 4.66 13.65 3.28
N PRO A 20 4.61 12.57 4.09
CA PRO A 20 5.80 12.05 4.73
C PRO A 20 6.73 11.40 3.69
N PHE A 21 8.03 11.46 3.92
CA PHE A 21 9.05 10.89 3.04
C PHE A 21 10.05 10.04 3.83
N ASN A 22 10.66 9.05 3.18
CA ASN A 22 11.72 8.25 3.80
C ASN A 22 13.12 8.81 3.51
N GLU A 23 14.17 8.19 4.07
CA GLU A 23 15.57 8.60 3.88
C GLU A 23 16.04 8.60 2.41
N MET A 24 15.37 7.83 1.55
CA MET A 24 15.63 7.78 0.11
C MET A 24 14.84 8.84 -0.68
N GLY A 25 14.05 9.68 0.01
CA GLY A 25 13.16 10.65 -0.61
C GLY A 25 11.87 10.05 -1.17
N HIS A 26 11.56 8.78 -0.88
CA HIS A 26 10.32 8.15 -1.34
C HIS A 26 9.12 8.72 -0.57
N CYS A 27 8.21 9.32 -1.32
CA CYS A 27 6.92 9.79 -0.84
C CYS A 27 5.83 8.79 -1.28
N PRO A 28 4.89 8.39 -0.41
CA PRO A 28 3.86 7.44 -0.77
C PRO A 28 2.77 8.11 -1.62
N ASP A 29 2.25 7.40 -2.62
CA ASP A 29 1.10 7.87 -3.41
C ASP A 29 -0.23 7.74 -2.65
N LEU A 30 -0.31 6.77 -1.73
CA LEU A 30 -1.52 6.46 -0.96
C LEU A 30 -1.16 6.03 0.46
N ILE A 31 -1.76 6.70 1.44
CA ILE A 31 -1.69 6.31 2.85
C ILE A 31 -2.98 5.59 3.22
N MET A 32 -2.85 4.40 3.80
CA MET A 32 -3.98 3.61 4.27
C MET A 32 -3.98 3.51 5.79
N ASN A 33 -5.17 3.65 6.38
CA ASN A 33 -5.37 3.48 7.81
C ASN A 33 -4.99 2.04 8.26
N PRO A 34 -4.09 1.88 9.26
CA PRO A 34 -3.66 0.58 9.77
C PRO A 34 -4.79 -0.23 10.44
N HIS A 35 -5.85 0.41 10.95
CA HIS A 35 -6.98 -0.28 11.58
C HIS A 35 -7.75 -1.19 10.63
N GLY A 36 -7.58 -1.03 9.31
CA GLY A 36 -8.19 -1.89 8.29
C GLY A 36 -7.57 -3.29 8.17
N PHE A 37 -6.45 -3.58 8.84
CA PHE A 37 -5.74 -4.86 8.74
C PHE A 37 -6.14 -5.88 9.82
N PRO A 38 -6.09 -5.58 11.14
CA PRO A 38 -6.30 -6.59 12.18
C PRO A 38 -7.70 -7.22 12.12
N SER A 39 -8.72 -6.41 11.84
CA SER A 39 -10.13 -6.84 11.82
C SER A 39 -10.49 -7.68 10.60
N ARG A 40 -9.79 -7.54 9.47
CA ARG A 40 -10.11 -8.20 8.21
C ARG A 40 -9.19 -9.37 7.87
N MET A 41 -8.11 -9.55 8.63
CA MET A 41 -7.16 -10.65 8.47
C MET A 41 -6.61 -10.81 7.04
N THR A 42 -6.49 -9.70 6.29
CA THR A 42 -5.98 -9.71 4.91
C THR A 42 -4.46 -9.73 4.90
N VAL A 43 -3.87 -10.84 5.36
CA VAL A 43 -2.41 -11.03 5.45
C VAL A 43 -1.75 -11.00 4.07
N GLY A 44 -2.43 -11.50 3.04
CA GLY A 44 -1.93 -11.49 1.65
C GLY A 44 -1.53 -10.11 1.15
N LYS A 45 -2.17 -9.03 1.63
CA LYS A 45 -1.79 -7.66 1.29
C LYS A 45 -0.44 -7.24 1.90
N LEU A 46 -0.17 -7.68 3.13
CA LEU A 46 1.11 -7.43 3.79
C LEU A 46 2.24 -8.20 3.09
N ILE A 47 1.95 -9.44 2.70
CA ILE A 47 2.88 -10.28 1.92
C ILE A 47 3.15 -9.63 0.55
N GLU A 48 2.10 -9.19 -0.17
CA GLU A 48 2.24 -8.49 -1.46
C GLU A 48 3.17 -7.28 -1.34
N LEU A 49 3.00 -6.46 -0.30
CA LEU A 49 3.83 -5.27 -0.09
C LEU A 49 5.30 -5.65 0.15
N LEU A 50 5.57 -6.62 1.02
CA LEU A 50 6.93 -7.05 1.36
C LEU A 50 7.64 -7.66 0.15
N VAL A 51 6.97 -8.61 -0.51
CA VAL A 51 7.47 -9.29 -1.70
C VAL A 51 7.63 -8.31 -2.86
N GLY A 52 6.67 -7.40 -3.06
CA GLY A 52 6.74 -6.35 -4.07
C GLY A 52 7.90 -5.40 -3.84
N LYS A 53 8.13 -4.99 -2.59
CA LYS A 53 9.28 -4.16 -2.20
C LYS A 53 10.60 -4.87 -2.53
N ALA A 54 10.73 -6.14 -2.14
CA ALA A 54 11.90 -6.95 -2.47
C ALA A 54 12.10 -7.07 -3.99
N GLY A 55 11.02 -7.26 -4.75
CA GLY A 55 11.06 -7.31 -6.21
C GLY A 55 11.57 -6.02 -6.85
N VAL A 56 11.13 -4.85 -6.36
CA VAL A 56 11.61 -3.53 -6.84
C VAL A 56 13.11 -3.37 -6.61
N TYR A 57 13.61 -3.67 -5.41
CA TYR A 57 15.04 -3.52 -5.11
C TYR A 57 15.93 -4.54 -5.83
N THR A 58 15.42 -5.75 -6.08
CA THR A 58 16.17 -6.80 -6.79
C THR A 58 16.00 -6.76 -8.32
N GLY A 59 15.16 -5.85 -8.84
CA GLY A 59 14.91 -5.72 -10.27
C GLY A 59 14.17 -6.91 -10.89
N ARG A 60 13.39 -7.65 -10.08
CA ARG A 60 12.65 -8.85 -10.53
C ARG A 60 11.16 -8.73 -10.27
N GLN A 61 10.38 -9.34 -11.14
CA GLN A 61 8.96 -9.55 -10.88
C GLN A 61 8.79 -10.74 -9.95
N ALA A 62 8.09 -10.54 -8.83
CA ALA A 62 7.81 -11.61 -7.89
C ALA A 62 6.75 -12.59 -8.40
N TYR A 63 6.87 -13.86 -8.00
CA TYR A 63 5.93 -14.92 -8.31
C TYR A 63 5.03 -15.19 -7.10
N ALA A 64 3.70 -15.07 -7.27
CA ALA A 64 2.72 -15.09 -6.19
C ALA A 64 1.54 -16.03 -6.47
N SER A 65 1.79 -17.16 -7.14
CA SER A 65 0.75 -18.19 -7.37
C SER A 65 0.32 -18.82 -6.05
N ALA A 66 -0.97 -19.11 -5.91
CA ALA A 66 -1.64 -19.41 -4.63
C ALA A 66 -1.02 -20.59 -3.84
N PHE A 67 -0.46 -21.57 -4.54
CA PHE A 67 0.12 -22.77 -3.91
C PHE A 67 1.62 -22.92 -4.15
N GLY A 68 2.22 -22.06 -4.99
CA GLY A 68 3.51 -22.36 -5.62
C GLY A 68 3.38 -23.62 -6.46
N GLU A 69 3.80 -23.59 -7.71
CA GLU A 69 3.82 -24.85 -8.47
C GLU A 69 4.77 -25.85 -7.78
N GLU A 70 4.66 -27.13 -8.13
CA GLU A 70 5.28 -28.33 -7.53
C GLU A 70 6.75 -28.18 -7.04
N PHE A 71 7.47 -27.17 -7.54
CA PHE A 71 8.87 -26.83 -7.24
C PHE A 71 9.09 -25.72 -6.19
N GLY A 72 8.04 -25.17 -5.56
CA GLY A 72 8.19 -24.19 -4.47
C GLY A 72 8.73 -22.81 -4.90
N SER A 73 8.42 -22.38 -6.12
CA SER A 73 8.93 -21.14 -6.72
C SER A 73 8.23 -19.85 -6.26
N THR A 74 7.17 -19.93 -5.45
CA THR A 74 6.45 -18.75 -4.94
C THR A 74 7.28 -17.99 -3.93
N ASP A 75 7.31 -16.67 -4.09
CA ASP A 75 7.95 -15.77 -3.16
C ASP A 75 7.23 -15.75 -1.83
N THR A 76 8.00 -16.01 -0.78
CA THR A 76 7.51 -16.02 0.59
C THR A 76 7.99 -14.77 1.33
N PRO A 77 7.38 -14.45 2.49
CA PRO A 77 7.91 -13.39 3.35
C PRO A 77 9.37 -13.62 3.77
N VAL A 78 9.79 -14.88 3.90
CA VAL A 78 11.16 -15.25 4.28
C VAL A 78 12.13 -14.93 3.14
N THR A 79 11.83 -15.38 1.92
CA THR A 79 12.72 -15.11 0.76
C THR A 79 12.75 -13.62 0.42
N ALA A 80 11.65 -12.90 0.63
CA ALA A 80 11.62 -11.44 0.51
C ALA A 80 12.47 -10.74 1.57
N ALA A 81 12.38 -11.17 2.83
CA ALA A 81 13.19 -10.62 3.93
C ALA A 81 14.70 -10.81 3.66
N GLU A 82 15.12 -12.00 3.22
CA GLU A 82 16.52 -12.26 2.83
C GLU A 82 16.97 -11.38 1.66
N ALA A 83 16.12 -11.19 0.66
CA ALA A 83 16.43 -10.31 -0.47
C ALA A 83 16.59 -8.85 -0.04
N LEU A 84 15.75 -8.35 0.87
CA LEU A 84 15.86 -7.00 1.42
C LEU A 84 17.16 -6.83 2.22
N ILE A 85 17.55 -7.81 3.03
CA ILE A 85 18.83 -7.80 3.77
C ILE A 85 20.01 -7.66 2.82
N ARG A 86 20.03 -8.46 1.74
CA ARG A 86 21.09 -8.40 0.71
C ARG A 86 21.18 -7.03 0.03
N MET A 87 20.07 -6.31 -0.05
CA MET A 87 19.99 -4.96 -0.62
C MET A 87 20.22 -3.84 0.41
N GLY A 88 20.53 -4.17 1.66
CA GLY A 88 20.73 -3.17 2.73
C GLY A 88 19.43 -2.52 3.22
N ILE A 89 18.27 -3.13 2.94
CA ILE A 89 16.96 -2.64 3.34
C ILE A 89 16.46 -3.44 4.56
N ASN A 90 15.66 -2.81 5.41
CA ASN A 90 15.07 -3.48 6.57
C ASN A 90 14.23 -4.70 6.13
N TYR A 91 14.58 -5.87 6.65
CA TYR A 91 13.95 -7.16 6.35
C TYR A 91 12.46 -7.22 6.68
N THR A 92 12.00 -6.37 7.61
CA THR A 92 10.58 -6.24 7.97
C THR A 92 9.77 -5.41 6.98
N GLY A 93 10.43 -4.81 5.98
CA GLY A 93 9.80 -3.92 4.99
C GLY A 93 9.40 -2.55 5.55
N LYS A 94 9.76 -2.24 6.81
CA LYS A 94 9.47 -0.94 7.43
C LYS A 94 10.62 0.04 7.22
N ASP A 95 10.30 1.28 6.92
CA ASP A 95 11.27 2.36 6.76
C ASP A 95 11.06 3.44 7.84
N LEU A 96 12.12 4.22 8.08
CA LEU A 96 12.01 5.48 8.81
C LEU A 96 11.40 6.54 7.87
N PHE A 97 10.38 7.23 8.34
CA PHE A 97 9.74 8.33 7.63
C PHE A 97 9.87 9.62 8.46
N TYR A 98 9.88 10.74 7.75
CA TYR A 98 9.88 12.08 8.29
C TYR A 98 8.57 12.77 7.95
N SER A 99 8.11 13.63 8.85
CA SER A 99 6.95 14.47 8.63
C SER A 99 7.22 15.50 7.53
N GLY A 100 6.35 15.60 6.53
CA GLY A 100 6.45 16.64 5.50
C GLY A 100 6.23 18.06 6.05
N THR A 101 5.50 18.18 7.16
CA THR A 101 5.15 19.49 7.73
C THR A 101 6.16 19.99 8.76
N SER A 102 6.70 19.12 9.61
CA SER A 102 7.68 19.50 10.65
C SER A 102 9.13 19.14 10.28
N GLY A 103 9.34 18.22 9.35
CA GLY A 103 10.66 17.67 9.02
C GLY A 103 11.21 16.66 10.04
N GLU A 104 10.53 16.48 11.18
CA GLU A 104 10.96 15.56 12.24
C GLU A 104 10.70 14.09 11.87
N PRO A 105 11.52 13.14 12.36
CA PRO A 105 11.25 11.72 12.19
C PRO A 105 9.96 11.32 12.89
N LEU A 106 9.20 10.41 12.29
CA LEU A 106 8.01 9.84 12.92
C LEU A 106 8.42 8.88 14.05
N ASP A 107 7.63 8.84 15.12
CA ASP A 107 7.88 7.99 16.31
C ASP A 107 7.81 6.47 16.06
N ALA A 108 7.49 6.05 14.83
CA ALA A 108 7.37 4.65 14.46
C ALA A 108 7.91 4.38 13.06
N TYR A 109 8.48 3.18 12.89
CA TYR A 109 8.82 2.67 11.57
C TYR A 109 7.55 2.36 10.78
N ILE A 110 7.48 2.87 9.56
CA ILE A 110 6.30 2.78 8.71
C ILE A 110 6.46 1.64 7.72
N PHE A 111 5.48 0.75 7.68
CA PHE A 111 5.44 -0.32 6.68
C PHE A 111 5.01 0.26 5.33
N SER A 112 5.97 0.35 4.41
CA SER A 112 5.83 1.04 3.14
C SER A 112 6.30 0.16 1.99
N GLY A 113 5.65 0.27 0.84
CA GLY A 113 6.04 -0.45 -0.36
C GLY A 113 4.94 -0.48 -1.41
N PRO A 114 5.23 -1.03 -2.60
CA PRO A 114 4.29 -1.08 -3.70
C PRO A 114 3.16 -2.09 -3.40
N VAL A 115 1.93 -1.67 -3.66
CA VAL A 115 0.75 -2.54 -3.65
C VAL A 115 -0.09 -2.20 -4.87
N PHE A 116 -0.57 -3.21 -5.59
CA PHE A 116 -1.38 -2.96 -6.77
C PHE A 116 -2.80 -2.51 -6.39
N TYR A 117 -3.16 -1.30 -6.81
CA TYR A 117 -4.50 -0.73 -6.62
C TYR A 117 -5.25 -0.58 -7.95
N GLN A 118 -6.56 -0.82 -7.88
CA GLN A 118 -7.50 -0.66 -9.00
C GLN A 118 -8.45 0.51 -8.74
N LYS A 119 -8.58 1.43 -9.71
CA LYS A 119 -9.65 2.43 -9.69
C LYS A 119 -10.98 1.77 -10.05
N LEU A 120 -11.99 1.95 -9.22
CA LEU A 120 -13.33 1.39 -9.47
C LEU A 120 -14.19 2.38 -10.25
N LYS A 121 -15.17 1.88 -10.99
CA LYS A 121 -16.13 2.71 -11.77
C LYS A 121 -17.10 3.55 -10.91
N HIS A 122 -17.07 3.42 -9.59
CA HIS A 122 -17.98 4.12 -8.70
C HIS A 122 -17.48 5.54 -8.43
N MET A 123 -17.78 6.47 -9.33
CA MET A 123 -17.40 7.88 -9.20
C MET A 123 -18.46 8.68 -8.45
N VAL A 124 -18.02 9.72 -7.71
CA VAL A 124 -18.92 10.60 -6.96
C VAL A 124 -19.85 11.41 -7.88
N LEU A 125 -19.38 11.76 -9.08
CA LEU A 125 -20.14 12.52 -10.08
C LEU A 125 -21.44 11.82 -10.48
N ASP A 126 -21.40 10.49 -10.61
CA ASP A 126 -22.58 9.68 -10.99
C ASP A 126 -23.55 9.44 -9.83
N LYS A 127 -23.18 9.84 -8.61
CA LYS A 127 -23.94 9.59 -7.37
C LYS A 127 -24.55 10.86 -6.79
N MET A 128 -24.01 12.03 -7.14
CA MET A 128 -24.49 13.30 -6.61
C MET A 128 -25.86 13.62 -7.23
N HIS A 129 -26.89 13.72 -6.40
CA HIS A 129 -28.22 14.12 -6.82
C HIS A 129 -28.85 15.00 -5.74
N ALA A 130 -29.54 16.06 -6.17
CA ALA A 130 -30.30 16.95 -5.30
C ALA A 130 -31.62 17.33 -5.97
N ARG A 131 -32.66 17.54 -5.16
CA ARG A 131 -33.99 17.90 -5.64
C ARG A 131 -34.66 18.87 -4.68
N ALA A 132 -34.87 20.12 -5.11
CA ALA A 132 -35.55 21.13 -4.30
C ALA A 132 -37.09 21.02 -4.37
N ARG A 133 -37.65 20.75 -5.56
CA ARG A 133 -39.06 20.40 -5.78
C ARG A 133 -39.15 19.32 -6.86
N GLY A 134 -40.13 18.44 -6.72
CA GLY A 134 -40.31 17.27 -7.58
C GLY A 134 -41.49 17.37 -8.56
N PRO A 135 -41.55 16.50 -9.58
CA PRO A 135 -42.78 16.30 -10.34
C PRO A 135 -43.92 15.97 -9.37
N ARG A 136 -45.03 16.69 -9.52
CA ARG A 136 -46.29 16.39 -8.86
C ARG A 136 -47.14 15.67 -9.90
N ALA A 137 -47.51 14.43 -9.60
CA ALA A 137 -48.50 13.69 -10.37
C ALA A 137 -49.90 14.26 -10.09
#